data_AF-K3XJX3-F1
#
_entry.id   AF-K3XJX3-F1
#
_cell.length_a   1.000
_cell.length_b   1.000
_cell.length_c   1.000
_cell.angle_alpha   90.00
_cell.angle_beta   90.00
_cell.angle_gamma   90.00
#
_symmetry.space_group_name_H-M   'P 1'
#
loop_
_entity.id
_entity.type
_entity.pdbx_description
1 polymer ?
#
loop_
_entity_poly.entity_id
_entity_poly.type
_entity_poly.pdbx_seq_one_letter_code
_entity_poly.pdbx_strand_id
1 'polypeptide(L)'
;MERKQPPPAPVARRKGAAASRKKWLVVPAAGEPREAELGKHRTMEMTGLPTRDLRVLDPDLSSPSTILVRERAVVVNLEHVKAIVTATQALVLDSSNPLLGLFLKDLHARVASPDVSSTGSATDRSNETDQGEGNGPTVALCRAGSAKILPFELKVLEVCLEHTCKCLESETLALEKEAYPALDELTSKVSRLNLEHVRHIKNRLVALSGRVQKVRDELEHLLDDDMDMSEMYLTRKLAFQGFTETLSRVDSNKDAPTDHDEKEEEDSDDEIETGHESSAYVKPDIEELEMLVEAYFVQIDGTLNKLYNVCSISLYSQLGLTQHLHDRLL
;
A
#
# COMPACT_ATOMS: atom_id res chain seq x y z
N MET A 1 -39.65 51.05 -41.14
CA MET A 1 -38.93 50.81 -39.88
C MET A 1 -38.84 49.31 -39.69
N GLU A 2 -37.72 48.70 -40.06
CA GLU A 2 -37.43 47.30 -39.76
C GLU A 2 -35.98 47.24 -39.29
N ARG A 3 -35.78 46.93 -38.01
CA ARG A 3 -34.45 46.78 -37.39
C ARG A 3 -33.96 45.38 -37.71
N LYS A 4 -32.97 45.23 -38.60
CA LYS A 4 -32.23 43.96 -38.77
C LYS A 4 -31.27 43.75 -37.59
N GLN A 5 -31.42 42.64 -36.88
CA GLN A 5 -30.50 42.17 -35.85
C GLN A 5 -29.17 41.67 -36.47
N PRO A 6 -28.02 41.82 -35.79
CA PRO A 6 -26.74 41.26 -36.23
C PRO A 6 -26.65 39.74 -35.92
N PRO A 7 -25.81 38.99 -36.65
CA PRO A 7 -25.71 37.53 -36.53
C PRO A 7 -25.08 37.11 -35.19
N PRO A 8 -25.43 35.92 -34.66
CA PRO A 8 -24.88 35.43 -33.40
C PRO A 8 -23.39 35.06 -33.55
N ALA A 9 -22.60 35.45 -32.54
CA ALA A 9 -21.18 35.15 -32.42
C ALA A 9 -20.90 33.63 -32.34
N PRO A 10 -19.73 33.16 -32.81
CA PRO A 10 -19.41 31.74 -32.83
C PRO A 10 -19.28 31.20 -31.41
N VAL A 11 -20.04 30.14 -31.12
CA VAL A 11 -19.97 29.39 -29.86
C VAL A 11 -18.58 28.75 -29.75
N ALA A 12 -17.80 29.21 -28.77
CA ALA A 12 -16.52 28.61 -28.42
C ALA A 12 -16.74 27.12 -28.08
N ARG A 13 -16.26 26.23 -28.94
CA ARG A 13 -16.09 24.81 -28.62
C ARG A 13 -15.25 24.72 -27.34
N ARG A 14 -15.83 24.20 -26.26
CA ARG A 14 -15.10 23.85 -25.03
C ARG A 14 -14.00 22.85 -25.40
N LYS A 15 -12.79 23.35 -25.60
CA LYS A 15 -11.57 22.56 -25.73
C LYS A 15 -11.29 21.94 -24.36
N GLY A 16 -10.91 20.66 -24.37
CA GLY A 16 -10.95 19.73 -23.23
C GLY A 16 -10.42 20.24 -21.90
N ALA A 17 -10.96 19.66 -20.83
CA ALA A 17 -10.53 19.83 -19.45
C ALA A 17 -9.00 19.86 -19.38
N ALA A 18 -8.44 21.00 -18.94
CA ALA A 18 -7.04 21.09 -18.58
C ALA A 18 -6.77 20.00 -17.54
N ALA A 19 -5.85 19.09 -17.85
CA ALA A 19 -5.43 18.03 -16.95
C ALA A 19 -5.04 18.67 -15.61
N SER A 20 -5.82 18.40 -14.56
CA SER A 20 -5.59 18.91 -13.21
C SER A 20 -4.16 18.53 -12.78
N ARG A 21 -3.28 19.53 -12.62
CA ARG A 21 -1.94 19.32 -12.07
C ARG A 21 -2.11 19.04 -10.59
N LYS A 22 -1.73 17.84 -10.16
CA LYS A 22 -1.82 17.43 -8.76
C LYS A 22 -0.51 17.81 -8.05
N LYS A 23 -0.62 18.25 -6.79
CA LYS A 23 0.53 18.47 -5.93
C LYS A 23 0.99 17.13 -5.36
N TRP A 24 2.24 16.79 -5.63
CA TRP A 24 2.89 15.59 -5.12
C TRP A 24 4.07 16.01 -4.27
N LEU A 25 4.29 15.31 -3.17
CA LEU A 25 5.57 15.30 -2.50
C LEU A 25 6.40 14.16 -3.10
N VAL A 26 7.53 14.51 -3.68
CA VAL A 26 8.51 13.55 -4.20
C VAL A 26 9.53 13.31 -3.12
N VAL A 27 9.60 12.06 -2.65
CA VAL A 27 10.56 11.59 -1.66
C VAL A 27 11.56 10.68 -2.38
N PRO A 28 12.75 11.18 -2.74
CA PRO A 28 13.75 10.36 -3.42
C PRO A 28 14.39 9.37 -2.43
N ALA A 29 14.92 8.25 -2.95
CA ALA A 29 15.70 7.30 -2.17
C ALA A 29 16.99 7.91 -1.59
N ALA A 30 17.53 8.92 -2.28
CA ALA A 30 18.66 9.72 -1.82
C ALA A 30 18.37 11.21 -2.06
N GLY A 31 18.38 12.01 -0.99
CA GLY A 31 18.21 13.46 -1.04
C GLY A 31 16.95 13.96 -0.32
N GLU A 32 16.75 15.28 -0.38
CA GLU A 32 15.66 15.94 0.32
C GLU A 32 14.31 15.81 -0.40
N PRO A 33 13.19 15.66 0.34
CA PRO A 33 11.85 15.71 -0.21
C PRO A 33 11.57 17.04 -0.92
N ARG A 34 10.88 16.99 -2.05
CA ARG A 34 10.50 18.19 -2.82
C ARG A 34 9.06 18.14 -3.25
N GLU A 35 8.37 19.27 -3.17
CA GLU A 35 7.04 19.41 -3.75
C GLU A 35 7.15 19.57 -5.27
N ALA A 36 6.30 18.87 -6.00
CA ALA A 36 6.22 18.92 -7.45
C ALA A 36 4.78 18.88 -7.93
N GLU A 37 4.44 19.77 -8.87
CA GLU A 37 3.17 19.68 -9.60
C GLU A 37 3.34 18.80 -10.84
N LEU A 38 2.88 17.56 -10.73
CA LEU A 38 2.94 16.59 -11.81
C LEU A 38 1.59 16.50 -12.52
N GLY A 39 1.63 16.67 -13.83
CA GLY A 39 0.51 16.34 -14.70
C GLY A 39 0.44 14.83 -14.94
N LYS A 40 -0.77 14.32 -15.19
CA LYS A 40 -1.03 12.90 -15.40
C LYS A 40 -0.07 12.23 -16.40
N HIS A 41 0.16 12.84 -17.56
CA HIS A 41 1.06 12.29 -18.59
C HIS A 41 2.49 12.13 -18.10
N ARG A 42 3.01 13.13 -17.37
CA ARG A 42 4.36 13.08 -16.81
C ARG A 42 4.48 12.00 -15.75
N THR A 43 3.47 11.82 -14.91
CA THR A 43 3.43 10.73 -13.94
C THR A 43 3.44 9.36 -14.64
N MET A 44 2.63 9.17 -15.70
CA MET A 44 2.61 7.92 -16.48
C MET A 44 3.97 7.60 -17.10
N GLU A 45 4.62 8.59 -17.71
CA GLU A 45 5.94 8.43 -18.33
C GLU A 45 7.01 8.06 -17.29
N MET A 46 7.00 8.74 -16.13
CA MET A 46 7.97 8.51 -15.07
C MET A 46 7.81 7.15 -14.38
N THR A 47 6.57 6.69 -14.16
CA THR A 47 6.29 5.49 -13.36
C THR A 47 5.92 4.26 -14.19
N GLY A 48 5.67 4.43 -15.49
CA GLY A 48 5.18 3.35 -16.36
C GLY A 48 3.72 2.96 -16.13
N LEU A 49 2.98 3.67 -15.26
CA LEU A 49 1.62 3.31 -14.90
C LEU A 49 0.61 3.67 -16.00
N PRO A 50 -0.37 2.78 -16.28
CA PRO A 50 -1.46 3.11 -17.17
C PRO A 50 -2.39 4.16 -16.53
N THR A 51 -3.13 4.87 -17.37
CA THR A 51 -4.11 5.88 -16.94
C THR A 51 -5.12 5.33 -15.92
N ARG A 52 -5.51 4.05 -16.05
CA ARG A 52 -6.50 3.40 -15.18
C ARG A 52 -6.03 3.40 -13.72
N ASP A 53 -4.77 3.06 -13.50
CA ASP A 53 -4.22 2.88 -12.16
C ASP A 53 -4.04 4.23 -11.46
N LEU A 54 -3.70 5.28 -12.21
CA LEU A 54 -3.65 6.65 -11.69
C LEU A 54 -5.01 7.19 -11.21
N ARG A 55 -6.13 6.61 -11.67
CA ARG A 55 -7.47 7.00 -11.20
C ARG A 55 -7.76 6.53 -9.79
N VAL A 56 -7.09 5.47 -9.32
CA VAL A 56 -7.20 5.02 -7.93
C VAL A 56 -6.76 6.11 -6.96
N LEU A 57 -5.78 6.92 -7.37
CA LEU A 57 -5.28 8.05 -6.63
C LEU A 57 -6.04 9.36 -6.91
N ASP A 58 -7.20 9.31 -7.55
CA ASP A 58 -7.98 10.52 -7.77
C ASP A 58 -8.66 10.98 -6.49
N PRO A 59 -8.47 12.23 -6.02
CA PRO A 59 -9.21 12.73 -4.86
C PRO A 59 -10.72 12.75 -5.11
N ASP A 60 -11.12 13.01 -6.36
CA ASP A 60 -12.53 13.09 -6.77
C ASP A 60 -13.19 11.71 -6.86
N LEU A 61 -12.40 10.64 -6.90
CA LEU A 61 -12.88 9.27 -6.91
C LEU A 61 -12.68 8.68 -5.51
N SER A 62 -13.79 8.35 -4.84
CA SER A 62 -13.76 7.63 -3.57
C SER A 62 -13.40 6.15 -3.80
N SER A 63 -12.19 5.90 -4.28
CA SER A 63 -11.67 4.55 -4.50
C SER A 63 -11.42 3.84 -3.17
N PRO A 64 -11.77 2.55 -3.04
CA PRO A 64 -11.46 1.76 -1.86
C PRO A 64 -9.95 1.59 -1.70
N SER A 65 -9.52 1.20 -0.49
CA SER A 65 -8.13 0.83 -0.22
C SER A 65 -7.68 -0.26 -1.20
N THR A 66 -6.49 -0.13 -1.78
CA THR A 66 -5.89 -1.11 -2.68
C THR A 66 -4.38 -0.97 -2.81
N ILE A 67 -3.70 -2.09 -3.07
CA ILE A 67 -2.29 -2.15 -3.42
C ILE A 67 -2.18 -2.72 -4.84
N LEU A 68 -1.72 -1.91 -5.80
CA LEU A 68 -1.52 -2.38 -7.17
C LEU A 68 -0.03 -2.56 -7.43
N VAL A 69 0.37 -3.79 -7.70
CA VAL A 69 1.72 -4.11 -8.13
C VAL A 69 1.82 -4.01 -9.65
N ARG A 70 2.87 -3.34 -10.13
CA ARG A 70 3.23 -3.23 -11.55
C ARG A 70 4.73 -3.38 -11.71
N GLU A 71 5.14 -3.66 -12.94
CA GLU A 71 6.53 -3.91 -13.31
C GLU A 71 7.54 -2.88 -12.77
N ARG A 72 7.18 -1.59 -12.79
CA ARG A 72 8.08 -0.47 -12.45
C ARG A 72 7.62 0.39 -11.26
N ALA A 73 6.45 0.09 -10.71
CA ALA A 73 5.86 0.90 -9.66
C ALA A 73 4.83 0.11 -8.83
N VAL A 74 4.72 0.45 -7.56
CA VAL A 74 3.65 -0.02 -6.67
C VAL A 74 2.75 1.17 -6.36
N VAL A 75 1.45 1.04 -6.59
CA VAL A 75 0.46 2.04 -6.23
C VAL A 75 -0.16 1.66 -4.90
N VAL A 76 -0.04 2.53 -3.92
CA VAL A 76 -0.58 2.32 -2.58
C VAL A 76 -1.70 3.34 -2.36
N ASN A 77 -2.93 2.85 -2.22
CA ASN A 77 -4.07 3.63 -1.75
C ASN A 77 -4.57 2.97 -0.47
N LEU A 78 -4.13 3.43 0.69
CA LEU A 78 -4.53 2.86 1.98
C LEU A 78 -5.08 3.98 2.85
N GLU A 79 -6.39 4.01 3.03
CA GLU A 79 -7.08 5.01 3.85
C GLU A 79 -6.75 6.47 3.45
N HIS A 80 -5.89 7.13 4.22
CA HIS A 80 -5.46 8.51 3.99
C HIS A 80 -4.17 8.61 3.18
N VAL A 81 -3.47 7.49 2.99
CA VAL A 81 -2.19 7.42 2.29
C VAL A 81 -2.41 7.06 0.83
N LYS A 82 -2.06 7.98 -0.06
CA LYS A 82 -2.09 7.81 -1.51
C LYS A 82 -0.69 8.02 -2.05
N ALA A 83 -0.04 6.94 -2.49
CA ALA A 83 1.35 6.97 -2.93
C ALA A 83 1.60 6.15 -4.20
N ILE A 84 2.60 6.56 -4.98
CA ILE A 84 3.22 5.75 -6.01
C ILE A 84 4.66 5.53 -5.63
N VAL A 85 5.06 4.28 -5.48
CA VAL A 85 6.41 3.90 -5.08
C VAL A 85 7.13 3.36 -6.31
N THR A 86 8.28 3.94 -6.65
CA THR A 86 9.22 3.36 -7.60
C THR A 86 10.48 2.94 -6.86
N ALA A 87 11.41 2.25 -7.53
CA ALA A 87 12.70 1.89 -6.94
C ALA A 87 13.59 3.08 -6.52
N THR A 88 13.31 4.29 -7.03
CA THR A 88 14.18 5.46 -6.83
C THR A 88 13.51 6.60 -6.08
N GLN A 89 12.19 6.65 -6.02
CA GLN A 89 11.44 7.71 -5.37
C GLN A 89 10.00 7.28 -5.07
N ALA A 90 9.40 7.90 -4.05
CA ALA A 90 7.99 7.78 -3.74
C ALA A 90 7.29 9.11 -4.03
N LEU A 91 6.12 9.05 -4.66
CA LEU A 91 5.24 10.17 -4.93
C LEU A 91 4.05 10.09 -4.00
N VAL A 92 4.01 10.92 -2.97
CA VAL A 92 2.89 10.98 -2.02
C VAL A 92 1.95 12.10 -2.44
N LEU A 93 0.66 11.79 -2.56
CA LEU A 93 -0.37 12.76 -2.88
C LEU A 93 -0.83 13.50 -1.62
N ASP A 94 -1.21 14.77 -1.78
CA ASP A 94 -1.87 15.57 -0.74
C ASP A 94 -1.02 15.79 0.53
N SER A 95 0.23 16.24 0.36
CA SER A 95 1.15 16.61 1.46
C SER A 95 0.63 17.70 2.41
N SER A 96 -0.47 18.37 2.05
CA SER A 96 -1.11 19.41 2.85
C SER A 96 -2.08 18.88 3.91
N ASN A 97 -2.39 17.58 3.89
CA ASN A 97 -3.28 16.98 4.87
C ASN A 97 -2.57 16.85 6.24
N PRO A 98 -3.14 17.43 7.33
CA PRO A 98 -2.52 17.39 8.65
C PRO A 98 -2.35 15.96 9.21
N LEU A 99 -3.18 15.01 8.79
CA LEU A 99 -3.07 13.60 9.20
C LEU A 99 -1.79 12.95 8.67
N LEU A 100 -1.30 13.38 7.51
CA LEU A 100 -0.08 12.87 6.90
C LEU A 100 1.20 13.48 7.50
N GLY A 101 1.10 14.48 8.38
CA GLY A 101 2.27 15.16 8.93
C GLY A 101 3.21 14.22 9.71
N LEU A 102 2.66 13.24 10.45
CA LEU A 102 3.46 12.22 11.13
C LEU A 102 4.01 11.19 10.15
N PHE A 103 3.18 10.72 9.23
CA PHE A 103 3.58 9.81 8.15
C PHE A 103 4.78 10.33 7.37
N LEU A 104 4.75 11.59 6.94
CA LEU A 104 5.83 12.19 6.14
C LEU A 104 7.14 12.32 6.92
N LYS A 105 7.07 12.59 8.23
CA LYS A 105 8.25 12.62 9.10
C LYS A 105 8.88 11.24 9.24
N ASP A 106 8.05 10.23 9.50
CA ASP A 106 8.50 8.85 9.63
C ASP A 106 9.09 8.34 8.31
N LEU A 107 8.42 8.63 7.19
CA LEU A 107 8.88 8.31 5.85
C LEU A 107 10.25 8.92 5.58
N HIS A 108 10.41 10.21 5.86
CA HIS A 108 11.70 10.89 5.66
C HIS A 108 12.79 10.29 6.55
N ALA A 109 12.51 10.05 7.82
CA ALA A 109 13.48 9.49 8.75
C ALA A 109 13.95 8.08 8.34
N ARG A 110 13.03 7.23 7.86
CA ARG A 110 13.36 5.85 7.44
C ARG A 110 14.10 5.80 6.11
N VAL A 111 13.77 6.70 5.17
CA VAL A 111 14.47 6.80 3.88
C VAL A 111 15.85 7.43 4.06
N ALA A 112 15.98 8.45 4.92
CA ALA A 112 17.25 9.14 5.18
C ALA A 112 18.22 8.31 6.05
N SER A 113 17.74 7.31 6.77
CA SER A 113 18.59 6.39 7.55
C SER A 113 19.49 5.60 6.59
N PRO A 114 20.81 5.92 6.52
CA PRO A 114 21.71 5.24 5.62
C PRO A 114 21.93 3.81 6.13
N ASP A 115 22.07 2.91 5.18
CA ASP A 115 22.59 1.56 5.35
C ASP A 115 23.88 1.60 6.16
N VAL A 116 23.86 1.08 7.39
CA VAL A 116 25.11 0.78 8.09
C VAL A 116 25.70 -0.44 7.38
N SER A 117 26.52 -0.22 6.36
CA SER A 117 27.24 -1.28 5.65
C SER A 117 28.67 -1.45 6.22
N SER A 118 28.94 -2.70 6.59
CA SER A 118 30.13 -3.47 6.18
C SER A 118 31.45 -3.45 7.00
N THR A 119 31.89 -4.69 7.26
CA THR A 119 33.28 -5.21 7.39
C THR A 119 34.06 -5.07 8.71
N GLY A 120 34.22 -6.22 9.38
CA GLY A 120 35.22 -6.47 10.42
C GLY A 120 35.27 -7.93 10.90
N SER A 121 35.89 -8.78 10.08
CA SER A 121 36.76 -9.94 10.43
C SER A 121 36.35 -10.96 11.51
N ALA A 122 36.44 -12.24 11.14
CA ALA A 122 36.69 -13.34 12.06
C ALA A 122 37.87 -13.04 13.01
N THR A 123 37.70 -13.26 14.32
CA THR A 123 38.56 -14.09 15.20
C THR A 123 38.14 -13.96 16.68
N ASP A 124 37.91 -15.13 17.29
CA ASP A 124 38.33 -15.54 18.64
C ASP A 124 37.48 -15.25 19.89
N ARG A 125 37.69 -16.14 20.87
CA ARG A 125 36.83 -16.75 21.89
C ARG A 125 36.59 -15.99 23.21
N SER A 126 35.63 -16.55 23.98
CA SER A 126 35.43 -16.55 25.47
C SER A 126 34.98 -15.22 26.10
N ASN A 127 34.12 -15.14 27.14
CA ASN A 127 33.78 -16.04 28.25
C ASN A 127 32.41 -15.64 28.90
N GLU A 128 31.86 -16.51 29.77
CA GLU A 128 30.55 -16.48 30.48
C GLU A 128 30.41 -15.46 31.67
N THR A 129 29.21 -15.50 32.32
CA THR A 129 28.70 -14.94 33.62
C THR A 129 27.92 -13.60 33.56
N ASP A 130 26.79 -13.34 34.25
CA ASP A 130 25.89 -14.02 35.20
C ASP A 130 24.57 -13.19 35.34
N GLN A 131 23.58 -13.76 36.05
CA GLN A 131 22.16 -13.47 36.31
C GLN A 131 21.65 -12.04 36.68
N GLY A 132 20.34 -11.82 36.46
CA GLY A 132 19.51 -10.82 37.15
C GLY A 132 18.06 -10.70 36.64
N GLU A 133 17.08 -11.17 37.43
CA GLU A 133 15.62 -11.20 37.20
C GLU A 133 14.91 -9.83 37.37
N GLY A 134 13.75 -9.60 36.70
CA GLY A 134 12.77 -8.57 37.14
C GLY A 134 11.81 -7.90 36.12
N ASN A 135 10.74 -8.61 35.72
CA ASN A 135 9.34 -8.22 35.42
C ASN A 135 8.91 -6.86 34.78
N GLY A 136 8.16 -6.97 33.66
CA GLY A 136 7.08 -6.06 33.21
C GLY A 136 6.73 -6.20 31.71
N PRO A 137 5.47 -6.48 31.28
CA PRO A 137 5.13 -6.60 29.87
C PRO A 137 4.87 -5.22 29.27
N THR A 138 5.93 -4.47 28.98
CA THR A 138 5.86 -3.41 27.97
C THR A 138 5.99 -4.06 26.61
N VAL A 139 4.95 -3.94 25.80
CA VAL A 139 4.90 -4.38 24.40
C VAL A 139 5.86 -3.49 23.59
N ALA A 140 7.15 -3.73 23.76
CA ALA A 140 8.19 -3.25 22.87
C ALA A 140 8.18 -4.21 21.68
N LEU A 141 7.51 -3.77 20.61
CA LEU A 141 7.51 -4.46 19.33
C LEU A 141 8.95 -4.82 18.95
N CYS A 142 9.16 -6.09 18.66
CA CYS A 142 10.45 -6.73 18.44
C CYS A 142 11.29 -5.96 17.40
N ARG A 143 12.24 -5.17 17.88
CA ARG A 143 13.36 -4.71 17.07
C ARG A 143 14.56 -5.60 17.38
N ALA A 144 14.68 -6.69 16.63
CA ALA A 144 15.93 -7.29 16.13
C ALA A 144 15.80 -8.80 15.91
N GLY A 145 15.64 -9.20 14.65
CA GLY A 145 16.17 -10.46 14.11
C GLY A 145 16.87 -10.10 12.81
N SER A 146 18.22 -10.06 12.81
CA SER A 146 19.09 -9.68 11.68
C SER A 146 18.52 -8.61 10.76
N ALA A 147 18.75 -7.32 11.06
CA ALA A 147 18.25 -6.21 10.23
C ALA A 147 18.94 -6.19 8.86
N LYS A 148 18.51 -7.10 7.98
CA LYS A 148 18.69 -6.99 6.55
C LYS A 148 17.99 -5.69 6.16
N ILE A 149 18.72 -4.88 5.42
CA ILE A 149 18.24 -3.58 4.99
C ILE A 149 17.17 -3.84 3.93
N LEU A 150 15.92 -3.44 4.23
CA LEU A 150 14.84 -3.50 3.26
C LEU A 150 15.15 -2.56 2.07
N PRO A 151 14.88 -2.99 0.83
CA PRO A 151 14.90 -2.11 -0.35
C PRO A 151 14.03 -0.87 -0.14
N PHE A 152 14.33 0.21 -0.88
CA PHE A 152 13.63 1.49 -0.77
C PHE A 152 12.11 1.33 -0.85
N GLU A 153 11.63 0.57 -1.82
CA GLU A 153 10.21 0.35 -2.06
C GLU A 153 9.52 -0.37 -0.91
N LEU A 154 10.20 -1.31 -0.25
CA LEU A 154 9.66 -2.04 0.90
C LEU A 154 9.69 -1.18 2.18
N LYS A 155 10.73 -0.34 2.35
CA LYS A 155 10.77 0.67 3.42
C LYS A 155 9.59 1.65 3.31
N VAL A 156 9.29 2.12 2.10
CA VAL A 156 8.15 3.02 1.88
C VAL A 156 6.83 2.30 2.15
N LEU A 157 6.67 1.06 1.67
CA LEU A 157 5.47 0.26 1.95
C LEU A 157 5.26 0.05 3.45
N GLU A 158 6.31 -0.31 4.18
CA GLU A 158 6.26 -0.50 5.63
C GLU A 158 5.71 0.76 6.33
N VAL A 159 6.19 1.95 5.98
CA VAL A 159 5.70 3.21 6.58
C VAL A 159 4.23 3.46 6.23
N CYS A 160 3.80 3.14 5.00
CA CYS A 160 2.40 3.25 4.59
C CYS A 160 1.50 2.32 5.41
N LEU A 161 1.91 1.06 5.58
CA LEU A 161 1.18 0.06 6.37
C LEU A 161 1.14 0.46 7.84
N GLU A 162 2.28 0.81 8.42
CA GLU A 162 2.39 1.22 9.82
C GLU A 162 1.47 2.40 10.14
N HIS A 163 1.49 3.44 9.30
CA HIS A 163 0.63 4.61 9.50
C HIS A 163 -0.86 4.26 9.39
N THR A 164 -1.21 3.43 8.40
CA THR A 164 -2.60 2.98 8.19
C THR A 164 -3.11 2.19 9.39
N CYS A 165 -2.33 1.21 9.87
CA CYS A 165 -2.65 0.41 11.05
C CYS A 165 -2.83 1.30 12.30
N LYS A 166 -1.89 2.23 12.54
CA LYS A 166 -1.97 3.17 13.68
C LYS A 166 -3.24 4.03 13.62
N CYS A 167 -3.62 4.52 12.44
CA CYS A 167 -4.82 5.34 12.28
C CYS A 167 -6.09 4.52 12.58
N LEU A 168 -6.22 3.34 11.99
CA LEU A 168 -7.38 2.47 12.18
C LEU A 168 -7.51 1.98 13.63
N GLU A 169 -6.39 1.64 14.27
CA GLU A 169 -6.36 1.25 15.68
C GLU A 169 -6.74 2.41 16.60
N SER A 170 -6.21 3.62 16.35
CA SER A 170 -6.56 4.80 17.14
C SER A 170 -8.05 5.14 17.02
N GLU A 171 -8.63 5.04 15.82
CA GLU A 171 -10.05 5.28 15.60
C GLU A 171 -10.90 4.20 16.30
N THR A 172 -10.46 2.94 16.26
CA THR A 172 -11.11 1.81 16.96
C THR A 172 -11.12 2.03 18.48
N LEU A 173 -9.99 2.41 19.07
CA LEU A 173 -9.88 2.68 20.50
C LEU A 173 -10.71 3.89 20.92
N ALA A 174 -10.79 4.94 20.09
CA ALA A 174 -11.63 6.09 20.38
C ALA A 174 -13.13 5.72 20.36
N LEU A 175 -13.54 4.92 19.37
CA LEU A 175 -14.90 4.43 19.25
C LEU A 175 -15.28 3.51 20.41
N GLU A 176 -14.38 2.61 20.81
CA GLU A 176 -14.57 1.72 21.96
C GLU A 176 -14.80 2.52 23.25
N LYS A 177 -13.97 3.53 23.52
CA LYS A 177 -14.10 4.41 24.69
C LYS A 177 -15.41 5.20 24.71
N GLU A 178 -15.98 5.49 23.54
CA GLU A 178 -17.28 6.18 23.44
C GLU A 178 -18.46 5.21 23.52
N ALA A 179 -18.32 3.99 23.02
CA ALA A 179 -19.38 3.00 22.96
C ALA A 179 -19.80 2.50 24.35
N TYR A 180 -18.86 2.15 25.23
CA TYR A 180 -19.17 1.64 26.56
C TYR A 180 -20.05 2.60 27.41
N PRO A 181 -19.70 3.89 27.59
CA PRO A 181 -20.53 4.79 28.37
C PRO A 181 -21.90 5.05 27.70
N ALA A 182 -21.96 5.13 26.37
CA ALA A 182 -23.23 5.32 25.66
C ALA A 182 -24.19 4.13 25.83
N LEU A 183 -23.67 2.90 25.86
CA LEU A 183 -24.46 1.69 26.09
C LEU A 183 -24.92 1.57 27.55
N ASP A 184 -24.07 1.92 28.52
CA ASP A 184 -24.45 1.96 29.94
C ASP A 184 -25.52 3.02 30.22
N GLU A 185 -25.36 4.22 29.64
CA GLU A 185 -26.34 5.29 29.74
C GLU A 185 -27.69 4.89 29.10
N LEU A 186 -27.68 4.21 27.95
CA LEU A 186 -28.89 3.69 27.34
C LEU A 186 -29.57 2.61 28.19
N THR A 187 -28.77 1.76 28.85
CA THR A 187 -29.26 0.70 29.74
C THR A 187 -29.92 1.28 30.99
N SER A 188 -29.36 2.37 31.56
CA SER A 188 -29.95 3.06 32.70
C SER A 188 -31.18 3.90 32.34
N LYS A 189 -31.17 4.58 31.19
CA LYS A 189 -32.25 5.46 30.73
C LYS A 189 -32.49 5.33 29.23
N VAL A 190 -33.60 4.71 28.88
CA VAL A 190 -34.08 4.65 27.49
C VAL A 190 -34.67 6.01 27.11
N SER A 191 -33.91 6.79 26.33
CA SER A 191 -34.30 8.10 25.80
C SER A 191 -34.07 8.18 24.29
N ARG A 192 -34.79 9.08 23.58
CA ARG A 192 -34.57 9.29 22.14
C ARG A 192 -33.13 9.72 21.83
N LEU A 193 -32.57 10.61 22.66
CA LEU A 193 -31.21 11.10 22.52
C LEU A 193 -30.18 9.96 22.66
N ASN A 194 -30.35 9.08 23.65
CA ASN A 194 -29.43 7.97 23.89
C ASN A 194 -29.48 6.93 22.77
N LEU A 195 -30.68 6.66 22.23
CA LEU A 195 -30.84 5.80 21.06
C LEU A 195 -30.22 6.40 19.79
N GLU A 196 -30.35 7.71 19.59
CA GLU A 196 -29.71 8.43 18.48
C GLU A 196 -28.17 8.41 18.60
N HIS A 197 -27.64 8.61 19.81
CA HIS A 197 -26.20 8.54 20.06
C HIS A 197 -25.63 7.14 19.82
N VAL A 198 -26.26 6.08 20.35
CA VAL A 198 -25.87 4.69 20.09
C VAL A 198 -26.00 4.34 18.60
N ARG A 199 -27.03 4.85 17.91
CA ARG A 199 -27.16 4.67 16.45
C ARG A 199 -26.02 5.35 15.70
N HIS A 200 -25.60 6.55 16.12
CA HIS A 200 -24.47 7.24 15.53
C HIS A 200 -23.17 6.46 15.71
N ILE A 201 -22.90 5.97 16.93
CA ILE A 201 -21.76 5.10 17.24
C ILE A 201 -21.81 3.83 16.38
N LYS A 202 -22.96 3.17 16.26
CA LYS A 202 -23.14 1.98 15.41
C LYS A 202 -22.82 2.27 13.95
N ASN A 203 -23.29 3.38 13.40
CA ASN A 203 -23.01 3.73 12.01
C ASN A 203 -21.50 3.97 11.79
N ARG A 204 -20.83 4.63 12.74
CA ARG A 204 -19.37 4.79 12.74
C ARG A 204 -18.65 3.44 12.86
N LEU A 205 -19.13 2.56 13.72
CA LEU A 205 -18.61 1.19 13.88
C LEU A 205 -18.67 0.43 12.56
N VAL A 206 -19.83 0.40 11.91
CA VAL A 206 -20.00 -0.30 10.62
C VAL A 206 -19.10 0.29 9.54
N ALA A 207 -18.98 1.62 9.47
CA ALA A 207 -18.11 2.28 8.53
C ALA A 207 -16.62 1.95 8.78
N LEU A 208 -16.19 1.97 10.04
CA LEU A 208 -14.83 1.64 10.43
C LEU A 208 -14.51 0.15 10.21
N SER A 209 -15.40 -0.77 10.59
CA SER A 209 -15.26 -2.20 10.31
C SER A 209 -15.13 -2.46 8.81
N GLY A 210 -15.94 -1.80 7.98
CA GLY A 210 -15.84 -1.93 6.52
C GLY A 210 -14.52 -1.39 5.95
N ARG A 211 -13.94 -0.35 6.56
CA ARG A 211 -12.63 0.19 6.21
C ARG A 211 -11.49 -0.76 6.60
N VAL A 212 -11.48 -1.24 7.84
CA VAL A 212 -10.50 -2.22 8.34
C VAL A 212 -10.55 -3.52 7.55
N GLN A 213 -11.76 -4.03 7.25
CA GLN A 213 -11.94 -5.24 6.45
C GLN A 213 -11.33 -5.08 5.06
N LYS A 214 -11.55 -3.96 4.37
CA LYS A 214 -10.94 -3.73 3.06
C LYS A 214 -9.40 -3.75 3.10
N VAL A 215 -8.80 -3.16 4.13
CA VAL A 215 -7.33 -3.21 4.28
C VAL A 215 -6.88 -4.65 4.56
N ARG A 216 -7.61 -5.40 5.38
CA ARG A 216 -7.34 -6.83 5.61
C ARG A 216 -7.40 -7.64 4.31
N ASP A 217 -8.46 -7.47 3.53
CA ASP A 217 -8.70 -8.20 2.29
C ASP A 217 -7.59 -7.93 1.26
N GLU A 218 -7.12 -6.68 1.14
CA GLU A 218 -6.01 -6.34 0.24
C GLU A 218 -4.67 -6.92 0.71
N LEU A 219 -4.43 -7.01 2.02
CA LEU A 219 -3.24 -7.67 2.55
C LEU A 219 -3.29 -9.19 2.36
N GLU A 220 -4.46 -9.81 2.55
CA GLU A 220 -4.70 -11.24 2.29
C GLU A 220 -4.43 -11.54 0.81
N HIS A 221 -5.01 -10.74 -0.09
CA HIS A 221 -4.82 -10.92 -1.53
C HIS A 221 -3.35 -10.80 -1.95
N LEU A 222 -2.61 -9.88 -1.34
CA LEU A 222 -1.18 -9.72 -1.60
C LEU A 222 -0.36 -10.92 -1.08
N LEU A 223 -0.71 -11.47 0.10
CA LEU A 223 -0.05 -12.65 0.66
C LEU A 223 -0.38 -13.93 -0.13
N ASP A 224 -1.53 -14.00 -0.79
CA ASP A 224 -1.94 -15.15 -1.59
C ASP A 224 -1.20 -15.26 -2.94
N ASP A 225 -0.57 -14.19 -3.42
CA ASP A 225 0.10 -14.12 -4.74
C ASP A 225 1.62 -13.85 -4.63
N ASP A 226 2.40 -14.93 -4.53
CA ASP A 226 3.87 -14.93 -4.57
C ASP A 226 4.44 -14.15 -5.79
N MET A 227 3.70 -14.12 -6.90
CA MET A 227 4.13 -13.44 -8.12
C MET A 227 4.08 -11.93 -7.92
N ASP A 228 2.96 -11.39 -7.45
CA ASP A 228 2.83 -9.97 -7.12
C ASP A 228 3.86 -9.56 -6.04
N MET A 229 4.07 -10.38 -5.02
CA MET A 229 5.09 -10.15 -3.98
C MET A 229 6.50 -10.04 -4.56
N SER A 230 6.85 -10.92 -5.49
CA SER A 230 8.14 -10.82 -6.17
C SER A 230 8.26 -9.61 -7.08
N GLU A 231 7.14 -9.20 -7.68
CA GLU A 231 7.11 -8.08 -8.59
C GLU A 231 7.36 -6.75 -7.88
N MET A 232 7.09 -6.69 -6.57
CA MET A 232 7.35 -5.54 -5.71
C MET A 232 8.84 -5.25 -5.49
N TYR A 233 9.77 -6.15 -5.79
CA TYR A 233 11.21 -5.90 -5.66
C TYR A 233 11.75 -5.05 -6.83
N LEU A 234 11.30 -3.79 -6.88
CA LEU A 234 11.59 -2.84 -7.97
C LEU A 234 13.08 -2.49 -8.06
N THR A 235 13.79 -2.36 -6.93
CA THR A 235 15.22 -2.04 -6.91
C THR A 235 16.04 -3.13 -7.57
N ARG A 236 15.68 -4.40 -7.31
CA ARG A 236 16.28 -5.57 -7.97
C ARG A 236 16.01 -5.53 -9.47
N LYS A 237 14.77 -5.29 -9.89
CA LYS A 237 14.39 -5.19 -11.31
C LYS A 237 15.16 -4.11 -12.06
N LEU A 238 15.31 -2.92 -11.48
CA LEU A 238 16.09 -1.84 -12.10
C LEU A 238 17.58 -2.23 -12.26
N ALA A 239 18.17 -2.92 -11.29
CA ALA A 239 19.56 -3.36 -11.38
C ALA A 239 19.78 -4.36 -12.53
N PHE A 240 18.86 -5.28 -12.74
CA PHE A 240 18.92 -6.24 -13.85
C PHE A 240 18.68 -5.60 -15.21
N GLN A 241 17.74 -4.66 -15.34
CA GLN A 241 17.50 -3.95 -16.61
C GLN A 241 18.73 -3.18 -17.10
N GLY A 242 19.48 -2.55 -16.20
CA GLY A 242 20.74 -1.87 -16.55
C GLY A 242 21.81 -2.80 -17.13
N PHE A 243 21.80 -4.08 -16.73
CA PHE A 243 22.74 -5.08 -17.25
C PHE A 243 22.34 -5.57 -18.66
N THR A 244 21.05 -5.85 -18.89
CA THR A 244 20.53 -6.32 -20.18
C THR A 244 20.61 -5.25 -21.29
N GLU A 245 20.38 -3.98 -20.97
CA GLU A 245 20.61 -2.87 -21.92
C GLU A 245 22.09 -2.69 -22.28
N THR A 246 23.00 -3.08 -21.39
CA THR A 246 24.44 -3.01 -21.66
C THR A 246 24.90 -4.15 -22.58
N LEU A 247 24.32 -5.35 -22.45
CA LEU A 247 24.66 -6.51 -23.30
C LEU A 247 24.15 -6.35 -24.74
N SER A 248 22.92 -5.85 -24.90
CA SER A 248 22.30 -5.65 -26.22
C SER A 248 22.98 -4.57 -27.09
N ARG A 249 23.82 -3.72 -26.51
CA ARG A 249 24.62 -2.72 -27.25
C ARG A 249 25.94 -3.27 -27.80
N VAL A 250 26.36 -4.47 -27.39
CA VAL A 250 27.65 -5.07 -27.82
C VAL A 250 27.49 -5.95 -29.07
N ASP A 251 26.28 -6.44 -29.38
CA ASP A 251 26.04 -7.37 -30.49
C ASP A 251 25.65 -6.74 -31.84
N SER A 252 25.69 -5.42 -32.00
CA SER A 252 25.28 -4.74 -33.26
C SER A 252 26.40 -4.57 -34.31
N ASN A 253 27.48 -5.36 -34.28
CA ASN A 253 28.54 -5.30 -35.30
C ASN A 253 28.76 -6.65 -36.02
N LYS A 254 27.77 -7.10 -36.81
CA LYS A 254 28.05 -8.07 -37.89
C LYS A 254 27.02 -8.01 -39.02
N ASP A 255 27.16 -7.02 -39.89
CA ASP A 255 26.50 -7.01 -41.21
C ASP A 255 27.52 -7.32 -42.31
N ALA A 256 27.34 -8.47 -42.98
CA ALA A 256 27.65 -8.67 -44.40
C ALA A 256 26.95 -9.96 -44.89
N PRO A 257 26.16 -9.92 -45.98
CA PRO A 257 25.46 -11.08 -46.52
C PRO A 257 26.35 -11.83 -47.53
N THR A 258 26.18 -13.15 -47.63
CA THR A 258 26.72 -13.91 -48.77
C THR A 258 25.66 -14.90 -49.25
N ASP A 259 25.26 -14.65 -50.49
CA ASP A 259 24.39 -15.42 -51.38
C ASP A 259 24.99 -16.80 -51.68
N HIS A 260 24.20 -17.89 -51.70
CA HIS A 260 24.42 -19.06 -52.57
C HIS A 260 23.25 -20.05 -52.52
N ASP A 261 22.74 -20.38 -53.70
CA ASP A 261 21.68 -21.35 -54.04
C ASP A 261 22.17 -22.82 -54.13
N GLU A 262 21.18 -23.73 -54.06
CA GLU A 262 21.07 -25.11 -54.55
C GLU A 262 21.33 -26.34 -53.63
N LYS A 263 20.20 -27.02 -53.32
CA LYS A 263 19.83 -28.44 -53.54
C LYS A 263 20.12 -29.57 -52.53
N GLU A 264 19.01 -30.31 -52.33
CA GLU A 264 18.82 -31.76 -52.11
C GLU A 264 18.97 -32.37 -50.70
N GLU A 265 17.79 -32.75 -50.17
CA GLU A 265 17.39 -33.99 -49.46
C GLU A 265 18.47 -34.75 -48.65
N GLU A 266 18.24 -34.93 -47.35
CA GLU A 266 18.17 -36.27 -46.74
C GLU A 266 17.58 -36.22 -45.32
N ASP A 267 16.82 -37.27 -45.05
CA ASP A 267 16.03 -37.61 -43.87
C ASP A 267 16.90 -37.84 -42.63
N SER A 268 16.66 -37.08 -41.56
CA SER A 268 17.16 -37.40 -40.22
C SER A 268 16.16 -36.92 -39.18
N ASP A 269 15.41 -37.87 -38.64
CA ASP A 269 14.73 -37.77 -37.34
C ASP A 269 15.72 -37.27 -36.29
N ASP A 270 15.49 -36.06 -35.77
CA ASP A 270 15.90 -35.71 -34.42
C ASP A 270 14.83 -34.79 -33.83
N GLU A 271 14.18 -35.32 -32.80
CA GLU A 271 13.25 -34.63 -31.92
C GLU A 271 13.94 -33.40 -31.31
N ILE A 272 13.60 -32.21 -31.80
CA ILE A 272 13.76 -30.99 -31.02
C ILE A 272 12.36 -30.60 -30.56
N GLU A 273 11.94 -31.26 -29.48
CA GLU A 273 11.09 -30.58 -28.52
C GLU A 273 11.74 -29.22 -28.26
N THR A 274 11.10 -28.16 -28.74
CA THR A 274 11.29 -26.83 -28.15
C THR A 274 10.59 -26.85 -26.80
N GLY A 275 11.11 -27.70 -25.92
CA GLY A 275 11.05 -27.53 -24.49
C GLY A 275 11.65 -26.16 -24.26
N HIS A 276 10.78 -25.18 -24.09
CA HIS A 276 11.06 -23.99 -23.33
C HIS A 276 11.39 -24.52 -21.92
N GLU A 277 12.61 -25.03 -21.76
CA GLU A 277 13.15 -25.52 -20.51
C GLU A 277 12.93 -24.40 -19.52
N SER A 278 12.08 -24.72 -18.55
CA SER A 278 11.89 -24.06 -17.28
C SER A 278 13.01 -23.05 -17.03
N SER A 279 12.73 -21.78 -17.35
CA SER A 279 13.46 -20.67 -16.77
C SER A 279 13.46 -20.97 -15.30
N ALA A 280 14.61 -21.38 -14.77
CA ALA A 280 14.78 -21.76 -13.38
C ALA A 280 13.96 -20.77 -12.57
N TYR A 281 12.86 -21.24 -11.97
CA TYR A 281 12.11 -20.48 -11.00
C TYR A 281 13.07 -20.35 -9.83
N VAL A 282 13.99 -19.39 -9.92
CA VAL A 282 14.69 -18.84 -8.79
C VAL A 282 13.56 -18.25 -8.00
N LYS A 283 12.99 -19.02 -7.05
CA LYS A 283 11.94 -18.53 -6.17
C LYS A 283 12.52 -17.23 -5.58
N PRO A 284 11.92 -16.08 -5.91
CA PRO A 284 12.44 -14.82 -5.43
C PRO A 284 12.42 -14.90 -3.91
N ASP A 285 13.52 -14.49 -3.27
CA ASP A 285 13.60 -14.37 -1.82
C ASP A 285 12.60 -13.29 -1.38
N ILE A 286 11.35 -13.71 -1.17
CA ILE A 286 10.20 -12.89 -0.75
C ILE A 286 9.93 -13.04 0.74
N GLU A 287 10.67 -13.89 1.46
CA GLU A 287 10.45 -14.20 2.88
C GLU A 287 10.44 -12.93 3.74
N GLU A 288 11.30 -11.96 3.41
CA GLU A 288 11.37 -10.67 4.10
C GLU A 288 10.09 -9.83 3.93
N LEU A 289 9.53 -9.83 2.72
CA LEU A 289 8.30 -9.10 2.41
C LEU A 289 7.08 -9.83 2.97
N GLU A 290 7.05 -11.16 2.90
CA GLU A 290 6.02 -12.01 3.49
C GLU A 290 5.94 -11.76 5.00
N MET A 291 7.05 -11.93 5.73
CA MET A 291 7.10 -11.65 7.17
C MET A 291 6.66 -10.21 7.53
N LEU A 292 7.03 -9.22 6.69
CA LEU A 292 6.63 -7.84 6.88
C LEU A 292 5.11 -7.68 6.76
N VAL A 293 4.52 -8.19 5.68
CA VAL A 293 3.09 -8.05 5.40
C VAL A 293 2.27 -8.88 6.38
N GLU A 294 2.70 -10.10 6.73
CA GLU A 294 2.07 -10.95 7.75
C GLU A 294 1.96 -10.23 9.11
N ALA A 295 3.02 -9.55 9.54
CA ALA A 295 3.01 -8.81 10.80
C ALA A 295 1.90 -7.74 10.82
N TYR A 296 1.73 -7.00 9.72
CA TYR A 296 0.67 -6.00 9.59
C TYR A 296 -0.71 -6.64 9.38
N PHE A 297 -0.79 -7.79 8.71
CA PHE A 297 -2.03 -8.57 8.58
C PHE A 297 -2.55 -8.99 9.95
N VAL A 298 -1.69 -9.55 10.80
CA VAL A 298 -2.04 -9.93 12.19
C VAL A 298 -2.48 -8.71 13.00
N GLN A 299 -1.82 -7.56 12.83
CA GLN A 299 -2.21 -6.33 13.53
C GLN A 299 -3.60 -5.82 13.09
N ILE A 300 -3.88 -5.82 11.78
CA ILE A 300 -5.17 -5.41 11.23
C ILE A 300 -6.27 -6.39 11.64
N ASP A 301 -6.02 -7.70 11.60
CA ASP A 301 -6.97 -8.70 12.06
C ASP A 301 -7.27 -8.55 13.56
N GLY A 302 -6.24 -8.27 14.37
CA GLY A 302 -6.41 -7.91 15.78
C GLY A 302 -7.29 -6.68 15.99
N THR A 303 -7.15 -5.65 15.13
CA THR A 303 -7.98 -4.45 15.15
C THR A 303 -9.43 -4.76 14.77
N LEU A 304 -9.62 -5.60 13.74
CA LEU A 304 -10.93 -6.04 13.29
C LEU A 304 -11.67 -6.87 14.36
N ASN A 305 -10.95 -7.77 15.04
CA ASN A 305 -11.49 -8.56 16.15
C ASN A 305 -11.96 -7.68 17.33
N LYS A 306 -11.22 -6.60 17.66
CA LYS A 306 -11.67 -5.61 18.65
C LYS A 306 -13.00 -4.98 18.23
N LEU A 307 -13.16 -4.61 16.95
CA LEU A 307 -14.41 -4.04 16.43
C LEU A 307 -15.58 -5.04 16.48
N TYR A 308 -15.34 -6.32 16.17
CA TYR A 308 -16.38 -7.37 16.28
C TYR A 308 -16.84 -7.56 17.73
N ASN A 309 -15.94 -7.44 18.71
CA ASN A 309 -16.30 -7.50 20.13
C ASN A 309 -17.22 -6.32 20.51
N VAL A 310 -16.87 -5.10 20.11
CA VAL A 310 -17.71 -3.90 20.34
C VAL A 310 -19.08 -4.05 19.65
N CYS A 311 -19.11 -4.59 18.43
CA CYS A 311 -20.35 -4.83 17.69
C CYS A 311 -21.26 -5.83 18.41
N SER A 312 -20.68 -6.93 18.88
CA SER A 312 -21.40 -7.96 19.63
C SER A 312 -22.03 -7.37 20.89
N ILE A 313 -21.28 -6.59 21.68
CA ILE A 313 -21.78 -5.92 22.89
C ILE A 313 -22.95 -4.99 22.54
N SER A 314 -22.83 -4.20 21.46
CA SER A 314 -23.92 -3.32 21.02
C SER A 314 -25.18 -4.11 20.61
N LEU A 315 -25.04 -5.25 19.93
CA LEU A 315 -26.18 -6.09 19.53
C LEU A 315 -26.87 -6.74 20.74
N TYR A 316 -26.09 -7.31 21.67
CA TYR A 316 -26.63 -7.93 22.89
C TYR A 316 -27.35 -6.91 23.78
N SER A 317 -26.80 -5.70 23.93
CA SER A 317 -27.44 -4.63 24.69
C SER A 317 -28.78 -4.22 24.04
N GLN A 318 -28.84 -4.10 22.71
CA GLN A 318 -30.10 -3.81 22.02
C GLN A 318 -31.15 -4.93 22.16
N LEU A 319 -30.74 -6.20 22.05
CA LEU A 319 -31.62 -7.36 22.27
C LEU A 319 -32.16 -7.40 23.72
N GLY A 320 -31.29 -7.19 24.72
CA GLY A 320 -31.70 -7.13 26.13
C GLY A 320 -32.67 -5.99 26.42
N LEU A 321 -32.45 -4.82 25.82
CA LEU A 321 -33.36 -3.67 25.91
C LEU A 321 -34.72 -3.94 25.26
N THR A 322 -34.75 -4.61 24.09
CA THR A 322 -36.03 -5.01 23.47
C THR A 322 -36.81 -6.00 24.33
N GLN A 323 -36.13 -6.94 24.98
CA GLN A 323 -36.75 -7.89 25.90
C GLN A 323 -37.31 -7.17 27.14
N HIS A 324 -36.52 -6.29 27.77
CA HIS A 324 -36.94 -5.54 28.95
C HIS A 324 -38.08 -4.55 28.66
N LEU A 325 -38.12 -3.95 27.47
CA LEU A 325 -39.26 -3.12 27.04
C LEU A 325 -40.51 -3.96 26.77
N HIS A 326 -40.36 -5.18 26.24
CA HIS A 326 -41.46 -6.11 26.04
C HIS A 326 -42.06 -6.56 27.40
N ASP A 327 -41.21 -6.92 28.36
CA ASP A 327 -41.63 -7.33 29.71
C ASP A 327 -42.25 -6.20 30.54
N ARG A 328 -41.97 -4.92 30.22
CA ARG A 328 -42.63 -3.75 30.84
C ARG A 328 -43.96 -3.36 30.20
N LEU A 329 -44.26 -3.86 29.00
CA LEU A 329 -45.47 -3.55 28.24
C LEU A 329 -46.56 -4.63 28.37
N LEU A 330 -46.23 -5.77 28.98
CA LEU A 330 -47.14 -6.85 29.40
C LEU A 330 -47.45 -6.73 30.90
#